data_AF-A0A1G7HKV0-F1
#
_entry.id   AF-A0A1G7HKV0-F1
#
_cell.length_a   1.000
_cell.length_b   1.000
_cell.length_c   1.000
_cell.angle_alpha   90.00
_cell.angle_beta   90.00
_cell.angle_gamma   90.00
#
_symmetry.space_group_name_H-M   'P 1'
#
loop_
_entity.id
_entity.type
_entity.pdbx_description
1 polymer ?
#
loop_
_entity_poly.entity_id
_entity_poly.type
_entity_poly.pdbx_seq_one_letter_code
_entity_poly.pdbx_strand_id
1 'polypeptide(L)'
;MRSEDGTVEAELRHQVEQLELWKQLAWCNIIFTLLLASWMIWGSFKSENAVHGEMRVHRVVVIDDANKERIVIAAPLKELPVVNGKTSKRRVGVSAAIQFKEADGTERGGIALEDDGSFMFGIDDERGRERAHLFYIPNRGSAVYLQAPGAKTVSLADPPANAGQPGLQIVSSDRAITKQWP
;
A
#
# COMPACT_ATOMS: atom_id res chain seq x y z
N MET A 1 28.03 51.93 -73.77
CA MET A 1 28.34 51.70 -72.34
C MET A 1 27.19 52.14 -71.44
N ARG A 2 25.94 51.69 -71.68
CA ARG A 2 24.77 52.05 -70.84
C ARG A 2 23.91 50.85 -70.44
N SER A 3 24.27 49.63 -70.86
CA SER A 3 23.49 48.42 -70.57
C SER A 3 24.07 47.53 -69.46
N GLU A 4 25.33 47.74 -69.05
CA GLU A 4 25.96 46.99 -67.94
C GLU A 4 25.52 47.51 -66.56
N ASP A 5 25.22 48.80 -66.45
CA ASP A 5 24.83 49.45 -65.18
C ASP A 5 23.47 48.94 -64.68
N GLY A 6 22.49 48.79 -65.58
CA GLY A 6 21.16 48.27 -65.23
C GLY A 6 21.14 46.78 -64.85
N THR A 7 22.09 45.99 -65.38
CA THR A 7 22.24 44.57 -65.00
C THR A 7 22.87 44.43 -63.62
N VAL A 8 23.82 45.30 -63.25
CA VAL A 8 24.44 45.30 -61.93
C VAL A 8 23.46 45.77 -60.85
N GLU A 9 22.64 46.79 -61.13
CA GLU A 9 21.59 47.24 -60.20
C GLU A 9 20.50 46.17 -59.97
N ALA A 10 20.10 45.45 -61.02
CA ALA A 10 19.13 44.37 -60.90
C ALA A 10 19.66 43.19 -60.08
N GLU A 11 20.93 42.81 -60.31
CA GLU A 11 21.61 41.77 -59.54
C GLU A 11 21.77 42.14 -58.06
N LEU A 12 22.15 43.40 -57.76
CA LEU A 12 22.26 43.90 -56.39
C LEU A 12 20.92 43.88 -55.66
N ARG A 13 19.83 44.29 -56.32
CA ARG A 13 18.48 44.22 -55.76
C ARG A 13 18.08 42.78 -55.46
N HIS A 14 18.36 41.86 -56.39
CA HIS A 14 18.08 40.45 -56.21
C HIS A 14 18.87 39.85 -55.02
N GLN A 15 20.15 40.21 -54.87
CA GLN A 15 20.97 39.76 -53.75
C GLN A 15 20.49 40.33 -52.40
N VAL A 16 20.04 41.59 -52.36
CA VAL A 16 19.48 42.19 -51.14
C VAL A 16 18.17 41.52 -50.74
N GLU A 17 17.26 41.28 -51.70
CA GLU A 17 16.00 40.56 -51.44
C GLU A 17 16.26 39.13 -50.93
N GLN A 18 17.22 38.42 -51.54
CA GLN A 18 17.65 37.10 -51.06
C GLN A 18 18.18 37.18 -49.63
N LEU A 19 19.06 38.13 -49.32
CA LEU A 19 19.61 38.31 -47.97
C LEU A 19 18.53 38.62 -46.92
N GLU A 20 17.50 39.39 -47.27
CA GLU A 20 16.38 39.66 -46.39
C GLU A 20 15.54 38.41 -46.11
N LEU A 21 15.27 37.59 -47.14
CA LEU A 21 14.59 36.31 -46.98
C LEU A 21 15.39 35.32 -46.13
N TRP A 22 16.70 35.20 -46.35
CA TRP A 22 17.58 34.34 -45.55
C TRP A 22 17.64 34.78 -44.09
N LYS A 23 17.65 36.09 -43.82
CA LYS A 23 17.56 36.64 -42.45
C LYS A 23 16.22 36.29 -41.79
N GLN A 24 15.10 36.46 -42.50
CA GLN A 24 13.78 36.12 -41.97
C GLN A 24 13.67 34.63 -41.65
N LEU A 25 14.15 33.76 -42.55
CA LEU A 25 14.17 32.31 -42.32
C LEU A 25 15.04 31.92 -41.13
N ALA A 26 16.21 32.53 -40.98
CA ALA A 26 17.09 32.30 -39.84
C ALA A 26 16.41 32.69 -38.51
N TRP A 27 15.75 33.85 -38.47
CA TRP A 27 15.00 34.29 -37.30
C TRP A 27 13.82 33.37 -36.97
N CYS A 28 13.05 32.94 -37.98
CA CYS A 28 11.96 31.99 -37.79
C CYS A 28 12.45 30.65 -37.21
N ASN A 29 13.59 30.14 -37.70
CA ASN A 29 14.17 28.90 -37.20
C ASN A 29 14.64 29.02 -35.74
N ILE A 30 15.28 30.14 -35.39
CA ILE A 30 15.72 30.42 -34.01
C ILE A 30 14.50 30.45 -33.07
N ILE A 31 13.45 31.20 -33.43
CA ILE A 31 12.23 31.30 -32.62
C ILE A 31 11.57 29.93 -32.45
N PHE A 32 11.46 29.15 -33.53
CA PHE A 32 10.87 27.81 -33.49
C PHE A 32 11.68 26.87 -32.57
N THR A 33 13.00 26.93 -32.65
CA THR A 33 13.91 26.13 -31.80
C THR A 33 13.76 26.51 -30.32
N LEU A 34 13.67 27.81 -30.01
CA LEU A 34 13.44 28.29 -28.65
C LEU A 34 12.07 27.86 -28.09
N LEU A 35 11.03 27.88 -28.91
CA LEU A 35 9.69 27.40 -28.54
C LEU A 35 9.68 25.89 -28.27
N LEU A 36 10.34 25.10 -29.11
CA LEU A 36 10.48 23.65 -28.91
C LEU A 36 11.28 23.32 -27.64
N ALA A 37 12.39 24.02 -27.42
CA ALA A 37 13.19 23.86 -26.20
C ALA A 37 12.37 24.22 -24.96
N SER A 38 11.65 25.34 -25.00
CA SER A 38 10.76 25.76 -23.92
C SER A 38 9.67 24.72 -23.65
N TRP A 39 9.04 24.18 -24.69
CA TRP A 39 8.00 23.14 -24.55
C TRP A 39 8.55 21.86 -23.92
N MET A 40 9.73 21.39 -24.34
CA MET A 40 10.39 20.22 -23.76
C MET A 40 10.79 20.44 -22.30
N ILE A 41 11.31 21.62 -21.97
CA ILE A 41 11.64 21.99 -20.59
C ILE A 41 10.37 22.02 -19.73
N TRP A 42 9.28 22.61 -20.22
CA TRP A 42 8.02 22.69 -19.48
C TRP A 42 7.38 21.33 -19.22
N GLY A 43 7.49 20.40 -20.19
CA GLY A 43 7.05 19.01 -20.03
C GLY A 43 7.89 18.21 -19.02
N SER A 44 9.16 18.58 -18.85
CA SER A 44 10.10 17.89 -17.95
C SER A 44 10.05 18.39 -16.50
N PHE A 45 9.48 19.58 -16.26
CA PHE A 45 9.29 20.13 -14.91
C PHE A 45 8.06 19.59 -14.16
N LYS A 46 7.32 18.63 -14.73
CA LYS A 46 6.44 17.76 -13.95
C LYS A 46 7.26 16.65 -13.27
N SER A 47 8.30 17.07 -12.55
CA SER A 47 8.89 16.21 -11.52
C SER A 47 7.91 16.22 -10.36
N GLU A 48 7.30 15.06 -10.11
CA GLU A 48 6.57 14.77 -8.88
C GLU A 48 7.48 15.11 -7.70
N ASN A 49 7.33 16.32 -7.17
CA ASN A 49 7.53 16.49 -5.75
C ASN A 49 6.49 15.58 -5.12
N ALA A 50 6.88 14.34 -4.81
CA ALA A 50 6.14 13.50 -3.90
C ALA A 50 6.07 14.31 -2.61
N VAL A 51 4.98 15.07 -2.46
CA VAL A 51 4.66 15.78 -1.24
C VAL A 51 4.50 14.65 -0.23
N HIS A 52 5.50 14.47 0.62
CA HIS A 52 5.37 13.64 1.80
C HIS A 52 4.31 14.30 2.68
N GLY A 53 3.05 13.92 2.46
CA GLY A 53 1.93 14.32 3.29
C GLY A 53 1.83 13.37 4.48
N GLU A 54 1.97 13.88 5.68
CA GLU A 54 1.63 13.14 6.89
C GLU A 54 0.13 13.29 7.18
N MET A 55 -0.60 12.18 7.26
CA MET A 55 -1.99 12.17 7.72
C MET A 55 -2.05 11.58 9.13
N ARG A 56 -2.43 12.40 10.11
CA ARG A 56 -2.60 12.00 11.51
C ARG A 56 -4.08 11.81 11.81
N VAL A 57 -4.51 10.56 11.91
CA VAL A 57 -5.91 10.20 12.18
C VAL A 57 -5.97 9.04 13.16
N HIS A 58 -7.03 8.99 13.95
CA HIS A 58 -7.29 7.86 14.86
C HIS A 58 -7.85 6.64 14.14
N ARG A 59 -8.46 6.85 12.97
CA ARG A 59 -9.16 5.81 12.22
C ARG A 59 -9.12 6.11 10.73
N VAL A 60 -8.79 5.08 9.95
CA VAL A 60 -8.98 5.03 8.50
C VAL A 60 -9.94 3.87 8.22
N VAL A 61 -10.97 4.14 7.43
CA VAL A 61 -11.91 3.11 6.94
C VAL A 61 -11.84 3.09 5.43
N VAL A 62 -11.49 1.93 4.88
CA VAL A 62 -11.59 1.67 3.44
C VAL A 62 -12.95 1.05 3.19
N ILE A 63 -13.75 1.70 2.35
CA ILE A 63 -15.06 1.23 1.92
C ILE A 63 -15.01 0.73 0.47
N ASP A 64 -15.92 -0.15 0.10
CA ASP A 64 -16.15 -0.54 -1.30
C ASP A 64 -17.18 0.36 -2.01
N ASP A 65 -17.45 0.06 -3.29
CA ASP A 65 -18.43 0.78 -4.11
C ASP A 65 -19.88 0.67 -3.59
N ALA A 66 -20.17 -0.32 -2.75
CA ALA A 66 -21.45 -0.51 -2.07
C ALA A 66 -21.49 0.15 -0.68
N ASN A 67 -20.49 0.99 -0.36
CA ASN A 67 -20.33 1.68 0.91
C ASN A 67 -20.23 0.73 2.11
N LYS A 68 -19.61 -0.45 1.91
CA LYS A 68 -19.32 -1.43 2.97
C LYS A 68 -17.88 -1.32 3.41
N GLU A 69 -17.64 -1.34 4.73
CA GLU A 69 -16.30 -1.33 5.28
C GLU A 69 -15.56 -2.63 4.91
N ARG A 70 -14.35 -2.50 4.37
CA ARG A 70 -13.48 -3.62 3.99
C ARG A 70 -12.20 -3.68 4.80
N ILE A 71 -11.65 -2.51 5.14
CA ILE A 71 -10.46 -2.41 5.97
C ILE A 71 -10.69 -1.33 7.02
N VAL A 72 -10.40 -1.64 8.28
CA VAL A 72 -10.41 -0.67 9.38
C VAL A 72 -9.02 -0.63 9.99
N ILE A 73 -8.37 0.53 9.94
CA ILE A 73 -7.11 0.82 10.63
C ILE A 73 -7.45 1.79 11.76
N ALA A 74 -7.23 1.42 13.02
CA ALA A 74 -7.63 2.25 14.15
C ALA A 74 -6.69 2.13 15.35
N ALA A 75 -6.54 3.22 16.09
CA ALA A 75 -5.84 3.28 17.36
C ALA A 75 -6.50 4.30 18.32
N PRO A 76 -7.29 3.86 19.32
CA PRO A 76 -7.66 2.47 19.66
C PRO A 76 -8.81 1.93 18.80
N LEU A 77 -8.89 0.61 18.67
CA LEU A 77 -10.00 -0.07 17.99
C LEU A 77 -11.13 -0.35 19.00
N LYS A 78 -12.14 0.52 19.01
CA LYS A 78 -13.29 0.44 19.93
C LYS A 78 -14.40 -0.50 19.48
N GLU A 79 -14.49 -0.78 18.19
CA GLU A 79 -15.55 -1.61 17.63
C GLU A 79 -15.37 -3.07 18.02
N LEU A 80 -16.44 -3.72 18.41
CA LEU A 80 -16.44 -5.14 18.73
C LEU A 80 -16.45 -5.98 17.44
N PRO A 81 -15.69 -7.09 17.38
CA PRO A 81 -15.64 -7.96 16.21
C PRO A 81 -17.01 -8.61 15.94
N VAL A 82 -17.32 -8.84 14.66
CA VAL A 82 -18.53 -9.55 14.23
C VAL A 82 -18.15 -10.96 13.79
N VAL A 83 -18.68 -11.95 14.50
CA VAL A 83 -18.46 -13.38 14.25
C VAL A 83 -19.82 -14.04 14.03
N ASN A 84 -20.01 -14.71 12.90
CA ASN A 84 -21.30 -15.26 12.46
C ASN A 84 -22.45 -14.22 12.51
N GLY A 85 -22.19 -12.99 12.05
CA GLY A 85 -23.18 -11.90 12.07
C GLY A 85 -23.55 -11.40 13.47
N LYS A 86 -22.85 -11.83 14.53
CA LYS A 86 -23.07 -11.39 15.91
C LYS A 86 -21.85 -10.66 16.45
N THR A 87 -22.09 -9.56 17.14
CA THR A 87 -21.06 -8.82 17.87
C THR A 87 -20.54 -9.64 19.05
N SER A 88 -19.24 -9.86 19.12
CA SER A 88 -18.56 -10.58 20.19
C SER A 88 -17.75 -9.64 21.08
N LYS A 89 -17.76 -9.84 22.39
CA LYS A 89 -16.92 -9.03 23.30
C LYS A 89 -15.47 -9.47 23.21
N ARG A 90 -14.55 -8.51 23.06
CA ARG A 90 -13.11 -8.76 23.28
C ARG A 90 -12.84 -8.95 24.77
N ARG A 91 -11.88 -9.82 25.09
CA ARG A 91 -11.43 -10.04 26.47
C ARG A 91 -10.51 -8.93 26.96
N VAL A 92 -9.72 -8.36 26.05
CA VAL A 92 -8.78 -7.26 26.29
C VAL A 92 -9.08 -6.14 25.29
N GLY A 93 -8.79 -4.89 25.66
CA GLY A 93 -8.89 -3.76 24.75
C GLY A 93 -7.79 -3.81 23.68
N VAL A 94 -8.07 -3.21 22.52
CA VAL A 94 -7.14 -3.19 21.37
C VAL A 94 -6.64 -1.77 21.18
N SER A 95 -5.36 -1.55 21.47
CA SER A 95 -4.69 -0.25 21.42
C SER A 95 -4.42 0.21 19.99
N ALA A 96 -4.15 -0.73 19.09
CA ALA A 96 -4.02 -0.48 17.65
C ALA A 96 -4.35 -1.74 16.84
N ALA A 97 -5.03 -1.59 15.70
CA ALA A 97 -5.33 -2.73 14.84
C ALA A 97 -5.58 -2.37 13.38
N ILE A 98 -5.44 -3.40 12.54
CA ILE A 98 -5.91 -3.46 11.16
C ILE A 98 -6.87 -4.64 11.07
N GLN A 99 -8.11 -4.42 10.63
CA GLN A 99 -9.10 -5.48 10.43
C GLN A 99 -9.49 -5.59 8.96
N PHE A 100 -9.70 -6.82 8.49
CA PHE A 100 -10.27 -7.12 7.18
C PHE A 100 -11.71 -7.61 7.36
N LYS A 101 -12.65 -7.04 6.60
CA LYS A 101 -14.09 -7.30 6.76
C LYS A 101 -14.75 -7.73 5.45
N GLU A 102 -15.72 -8.63 5.57
CA GLU A 102 -16.68 -8.95 4.50
C GLU A 102 -17.76 -7.88 4.35
N ALA A 103 -18.58 -8.04 3.31
CA ALA A 103 -19.64 -7.09 2.95
C ALA A 103 -20.71 -6.96 4.04
N ASP A 104 -20.89 -8.04 4.82
CA ASP A 104 -21.81 -8.13 5.94
C ASP A 104 -21.18 -7.67 7.27
N GLY A 105 -19.92 -7.24 7.24
CA GLY A 105 -19.14 -6.79 8.40
C GLY A 105 -18.43 -7.92 9.15
N THR A 106 -18.57 -9.18 8.74
CA THR A 106 -17.85 -10.31 9.36
C THR A 106 -16.35 -10.13 9.20
N GLU A 107 -15.59 -10.28 10.30
CA GLU A 107 -14.13 -10.18 10.27
C GLU A 107 -13.51 -11.41 9.58
N ARG A 108 -12.51 -11.17 8.73
CA ARG A 108 -11.74 -12.19 7.99
C ARG A 108 -10.31 -12.35 8.51
N GLY A 109 -10.03 -11.70 9.64
CA GLY A 109 -8.71 -11.61 10.25
C GLY A 109 -8.22 -10.17 10.36
N GLY A 110 -6.99 -10.03 10.81
CA GLY A 110 -6.41 -8.74 11.12
C GLY A 110 -5.10 -8.83 11.89
N ILE A 111 -4.61 -7.65 12.25
CA ILE A 111 -3.43 -7.42 13.08
C ILE A 111 -3.91 -6.63 14.29
N ALA A 112 -3.55 -7.05 15.49
CA ALA A 112 -3.94 -6.37 16.72
C ALA A 112 -2.79 -6.26 17.71
N LEU A 113 -2.63 -5.07 18.28
CA LEU A 113 -1.90 -4.82 19.50
C LEU A 113 -2.93 -4.60 20.60
N GLU A 114 -2.88 -5.42 21.64
CA GLU A 114 -3.75 -5.31 22.81
C GLU A 114 -3.15 -4.41 23.88
N ASP A 115 -3.99 -3.94 24.81
CA ASP A 115 -3.56 -3.05 25.91
C ASP A 115 -2.60 -3.72 26.88
N ASP A 116 -2.60 -5.06 26.96
CA ASP A 116 -1.68 -5.82 27.81
C ASP A 116 -0.32 -6.08 27.17
N GLY A 117 -0.10 -5.61 25.93
CA GLY A 117 1.11 -5.82 25.16
C GLY A 117 1.10 -7.09 24.30
N SER A 118 -0.01 -7.84 24.29
CA SER A 118 -0.19 -8.95 23.35
C SER A 118 -0.26 -8.43 21.92
N PHE A 119 0.34 -9.17 21.00
CA PHE A 119 0.37 -8.83 19.59
C PHE A 119 -0.04 -10.03 18.75
N MET A 120 -0.93 -9.83 17.80
CA MET A 120 -1.64 -10.89 17.10
C MET A 120 -1.77 -10.60 15.61
N PHE A 121 -1.68 -11.65 14.81
CA PHE A 121 -2.01 -11.68 13.39
C PHE A 121 -2.87 -12.92 13.12
N GLY A 122 -4.15 -12.70 12.82
CA GLY A 122 -5.14 -13.75 12.62
C GLY A 122 -5.70 -13.79 11.21
N ILE A 123 -6.08 -14.98 10.74
CA ILE A 123 -6.86 -15.21 9.53
C ILE A 123 -8.10 -16.01 9.89
N ASP A 124 -9.26 -15.50 9.49
CA ASP A 124 -10.55 -16.13 9.78
C ASP A 124 -11.21 -16.68 8.50
N ASP A 125 -12.01 -17.74 8.67
CA ASP A 125 -12.87 -18.26 7.62
C ASP A 125 -14.11 -17.38 7.37
N GLU A 126 -14.94 -17.78 6.41
CA GLU A 126 -16.17 -17.08 6.04
C GLU A 126 -17.21 -16.99 7.18
N ARG A 127 -16.99 -17.70 8.28
CA ARG A 127 -17.84 -17.71 9.47
C ARG A 127 -17.24 -16.91 10.63
N GLY A 128 -16.11 -16.23 10.40
CA GLY A 128 -15.36 -15.51 11.44
C GLY A 128 -14.69 -16.46 12.44
N ARG A 129 -14.38 -17.69 12.04
CA ARG A 129 -13.62 -18.63 12.88
C ARG A 129 -12.16 -18.63 12.48
N GLU A 130 -11.29 -18.53 13.47
CA GLU A 130 -9.85 -18.51 13.25
C GLU A 130 -9.32 -19.78 12.57
N ARG A 131 -8.46 -19.58 11.59
CA ARG A 131 -7.82 -20.61 10.75
C ARG A 131 -6.32 -20.59 10.82
N ALA A 132 -5.74 -19.42 11.00
CA ALA A 132 -4.33 -19.26 11.26
C ALA A 132 -4.15 -18.11 12.24
N HIS A 133 -3.20 -18.26 13.16
CA HIS A 133 -2.90 -17.22 14.13
C HIS A 133 -1.41 -17.25 14.44
N LEU A 134 -0.76 -16.10 14.34
CA LEU A 134 0.54 -15.82 14.91
C LEU A 134 0.33 -14.87 16.08
N PHE A 135 0.84 -15.21 17.26
CA PHE A 135 0.71 -14.34 18.41
C PHE A 135 1.97 -14.29 19.27
N TYR A 136 2.09 -13.19 19.98
CA TYR A 136 2.89 -13.02 21.19
C TYR A 136 1.97 -12.58 22.32
N ILE A 137 2.07 -13.23 23.47
CA ILE A 137 1.34 -12.86 24.68
C ILE A 137 2.35 -12.75 25.82
N PRO A 138 2.47 -11.59 26.49
CA PRO A 138 3.32 -11.43 27.66
C PRO A 138 3.05 -12.55 28.68
N ASN A 139 4.11 -13.15 29.18
CA ASN A 139 4.08 -14.27 30.14
C ASN A 139 3.48 -15.59 29.62
N ARG A 140 3.08 -15.70 28.34
CA ARG A 140 2.67 -16.96 27.70
C ARG A 140 3.51 -17.34 26.48
N GLY A 141 4.31 -16.41 25.97
CA GLY A 141 5.30 -16.67 24.93
C GLY A 141 4.73 -16.35 23.55
N SER A 142 5.25 -17.03 22.54
CA SER A 142 4.81 -16.85 21.15
C SER A 142 4.42 -18.18 20.53
N ALA A 143 3.48 -18.14 19.59
CA ALA A 143 3.17 -19.31 18.80
C ALA A 143 2.61 -18.94 17.44
N VAL A 144 2.70 -19.89 16.52
CA VAL A 144 1.87 -19.95 15.32
C VAL A 144 1.01 -21.20 15.38
N TYR A 145 -0.26 -21.08 15.02
CA TYR A 145 -1.10 -22.25 14.80
C TYR A 145 -1.97 -22.14 13.56
N LEU A 146 -2.30 -23.32 13.03
CA LEU A 146 -3.28 -23.54 11.97
C LEU A 146 -4.43 -24.38 12.54
N GLN A 147 -5.66 -24.02 12.23
CA GLN A 147 -6.86 -24.69 12.70
C GLN A 147 -7.78 -25.07 11.54
N ALA A 148 -7.94 -26.38 11.33
CA ALA A 148 -8.93 -26.93 10.41
C ALA A 148 -10.28 -27.17 11.13
N PRO A 149 -11.38 -27.36 10.37
CA PRO A 149 -12.66 -27.76 10.94
C PRO A 149 -12.54 -29.02 11.82
N GLY A 150 -13.34 -29.09 12.89
CA GLY A 150 -13.36 -30.26 13.78
C GLY A 150 -12.20 -30.34 14.77
N ALA A 151 -11.72 -29.19 15.28
CA ALA A 151 -10.69 -29.08 16.32
C ALA A 151 -9.33 -29.69 15.95
N LYS A 152 -9.03 -29.79 14.65
CA LYS A 152 -7.71 -30.21 14.17
C LYS A 152 -6.77 -29.02 14.17
N THR A 153 -5.66 -29.11 14.87
CA THR A 153 -4.67 -28.03 14.96
C THR A 153 -3.26 -28.52 14.68
N VAL A 154 -2.46 -27.62 14.12
CA VAL A 154 -1.00 -27.74 14.05
C VAL A 154 -0.45 -26.46 14.65
N SER A 155 0.39 -26.57 15.69
CA SER A 155 0.98 -25.41 16.36
C SER A 155 2.47 -25.58 16.57
N LEU A 156 3.19 -24.48 16.41
CA LEU A 156 4.57 -24.30 16.81
C LEU A 156 4.58 -23.24 17.91
N ALA A 157 5.00 -23.61 19.11
CA ALA A 157 4.96 -22.73 20.28
C ALA A 157 6.35 -22.60 20.91
N ASP A 158 6.67 -21.39 21.35
CA ASP A 158 7.81 -21.04 22.17
C ASP A 158 7.28 -20.40 23.47
N PRO A 159 7.05 -21.21 24.52
CA PRO A 159 6.60 -20.70 25.81
C PRO A 159 7.72 -19.89 26.49
N PRO A 160 7.41 -19.03 27.47
CA PRO A 160 8.45 -18.35 28.22
C PRO A 160 9.29 -19.37 28.98
N ALA A 161 10.54 -19.01 29.26
CA ALA A 161 11.57 -19.91 29.82
C ALA A 161 11.12 -20.73 31.06
N ASN A 162 10.16 -20.21 31.83
CA ASN A 162 9.67 -20.84 33.06
C ASN A 162 8.38 -21.67 32.89
N ALA A 163 7.80 -21.75 31.68
CA ALA A 163 6.49 -22.36 31.43
C ALA A 163 6.53 -23.62 30.56
N GLY A 164 7.68 -23.96 29.97
CA GLY A 164 7.84 -25.18 29.19
C GLY A 164 8.99 -25.10 28.19
N GLN A 165 9.11 -26.15 27.38
CA GLN A 165 10.02 -26.18 26.24
C GLN A 165 9.30 -25.79 24.95
N PRO A 166 10.01 -25.17 23.99
CA PRO A 166 9.51 -24.97 22.65
C PRO A 166 9.08 -26.31 22.02
N GLY A 167 8.05 -26.29 21.18
CA GLY A 167 7.56 -27.53 20.60
C GLY A 167 6.61 -27.38 19.42
N LEU A 168 6.48 -28.47 18.68
CA LEU A 168 5.48 -28.71 17.66
C LEU A 168 4.38 -29.60 18.23
N GLN A 169 3.13 -29.22 18.08
CA GLN A 169 1.97 -30.02 18.43
C GLN A 169 1.03 -30.17 17.22
N ILE A 170 0.59 -31.40 16.97
CA ILE A 170 -0.44 -31.73 15.99
C ILE A 170 -1.56 -32.42 16.75
N VAL A 171 -2.75 -31.82 16.77
CA VAL A 171 -3.93 -32.37 17.43
C VAL A 171 -5.00 -32.67 16.39
N SER A 172 -5.58 -33.86 16.46
CA SER A 172 -6.77 -34.27 15.73
C SER A 172 -7.80 -34.87 16.68
N SER A 173 -9.03 -35.05 16.20
CA SER A 173 -10.14 -35.61 16.99
C SER A 173 -9.88 -37.00 17.57
N ASP A 174 -8.93 -37.73 16.99
CA ASP A 174 -8.58 -39.12 17.30
C ASP A 174 -7.15 -39.29 17.85
N ARG A 175 -6.29 -38.26 17.77
CA ARG A 175 -4.87 -38.38 18.14
C ARG A 175 -4.23 -37.04 18.45
N ALA A 176 -3.26 -37.03 19.36
CA ALA A 176 -2.32 -35.92 19.54
C ALA A 176 -0.88 -36.41 19.35
N ILE A 177 -0.08 -35.64 18.60
CA ILE A 177 1.36 -35.85 18.41
C ILE A 177 2.06 -34.58 18.88
N THR A 178 2.98 -34.71 19.84
CA THR A 178 3.75 -33.59 20.38
C THR A 178 5.23 -33.91 20.27
N LYS A 179 6.02 -32.93 19.79
CA LYS A 179 7.49 -32.99 19.78
C LYS A 179 8.03 -31.73 20.44
N GLN A 180 8.74 -31.89 21.54
CA GLN A 180 9.46 -30.82 22.21
C GLN A 180 10.92 -30.78 21.75
N TRP A 181 11.51 -29.60 21.73
CA TRP A 181 12.95 -29.42 21.53
C TRP A 181 13.64 -29.21 22.89
N PRO A 182 14.92 -29.59 23.00
CA PRO A 182 15.70 -29.38 24.21
C PRO A 182 15.77 -27.90 24.62
#